data_AF-A0A1D1VFF2-F1
#
_entry.id   AF-A0A1D1VFF2-F1
#
_cell.length_a   1.000
_cell.length_b   1.000
_cell.length_c   1.000
_cell.angle_alpha   90.00
_cell.angle_beta   90.00
_cell.angle_gamma   90.00
#
_symmetry.space_group_name_H-M   'P 1'
#
loop_
_entity.id
_entity.type
_entity.pdbx_description
1 polymer ?
#
loop_
_entity_poly.entity_id
_entity_poly.type
_entity_poly.pdbx_seq_one_letter_code
_entity_poly.pdbx_strand_id
1 'polypeptide(L)'
;MTGDSIFVCAALLFSVLSTMADSTSPPTMEIHQEPPKLVAREERIVGGFGGEKPGDDGAQAVADKVKSQVLQQAGGNSGDASEFVVEKYKTQVVAGTNYHMKIRSGKDNYLHVKIYEPLPHTKEQPRVTEVQSNKRAEDAL
;
A
#
# COMPACT_ATOMS: atom_id res chain seq x y z
N MET A 1 -55.96 30.35 -10.88
CA MET A 1 -55.71 29.15 -10.05
C MET A 1 -54.35 29.36 -9.39
N THR A 2 -54.27 30.11 -8.28
CA THR A 2 -54.25 29.57 -6.89
C THR A 2 -53.27 28.40 -6.75
N GLY A 3 -52.24 28.39 -5.90
CA GLY A 3 -51.88 29.27 -4.77
C GLY A 3 -50.35 29.24 -4.57
N ASP A 4 -49.79 30.27 -3.95
CA ASP A 4 -49.63 30.41 -2.49
C ASP A 4 -48.48 29.52 -1.97
N SER A 5 -47.34 30.12 -1.64
CA SER A 5 -47.01 30.62 -0.28
C SER A 5 -46.42 29.45 0.53
N ILE A 6 -45.19 29.53 1.02
CA ILE A 6 -44.80 30.16 2.29
C ILE A 6 -43.24 30.17 2.26
N PHE A 7 -42.58 31.34 2.34
CA PHE A 7 -42.01 31.91 3.57
C PHE A 7 -41.00 30.95 4.22
N VAL A 8 -39.73 31.32 4.38
CA VAL A 8 -39.19 32.02 5.55
C VAL A 8 -37.83 32.60 5.09
N CYS A 9 -37.68 33.92 5.00
CA CYS A 9 -37.11 34.80 6.05
C CYS A 9 -35.68 34.39 6.47
N ALA A 10 -34.71 35.25 6.71
CA ALA A 10 -34.49 36.69 6.59
C ALA A 10 -32.97 36.80 6.91
N ALA A 11 -32.17 37.45 6.07
CA ALA A 11 -31.63 38.79 6.31
C ALA A 11 -30.59 38.92 7.45
N LEU A 12 -29.67 39.87 7.19
CA LEU A 12 -28.73 40.58 8.08
C LEU A 12 -27.30 40.00 8.08
N LEU A 13 -26.40 40.60 7.29
CA LEU A 13 -25.59 41.80 7.61
C LEU A 13 -24.67 41.56 8.81
N PHE A 14 -23.36 41.70 8.60
CA PHE A 14 -22.46 42.62 9.32
C PHE A 14 -21.01 42.28 9.01
N SER A 15 -20.33 43.18 8.30
CA SER A 15 -18.88 43.27 8.27
C SER A 15 -18.38 43.68 9.66
N VAL A 16 -17.42 42.96 10.24
CA VAL A 16 -16.58 43.52 11.30
C VAL A 16 -15.12 43.08 11.14
N LEU A 17 -14.29 44.09 11.28
CA LEU A 17 -12.85 44.20 11.14
C LEU A 17 -12.11 43.61 12.36
N SER A 18 -10.95 43.00 12.10
CA SER A 18 -9.74 42.91 12.94
C SER A 18 -9.87 42.67 14.46
N THR A 19 -9.29 41.57 14.95
CA THR A 19 -8.54 41.59 16.21
C THR A 19 -7.43 40.53 16.16
N MET A 20 -6.18 40.99 16.16
CA MET A 20 -5.03 40.19 16.58
C MET A 20 -5.12 39.99 18.09
N ALA A 21 -5.04 38.74 18.55
CA ALA A 21 -4.64 38.42 19.92
C ALA A 21 -3.99 37.03 19.93
N ASP A 22 -2.66 37.07 20.02
CA ASP A 22 -1.79 35.99 20.47
C ASP A 22 -2.12 35.63 21.93
N SER A 23 -2.32 34.34 22.23
CA SER A 23 -2.23 33.79 23.60
C SER A 23 -2.32 32.26 23.56
N THR A 24 -1.16 31.62 23.51
CA THR A 24 -0.80 30.35 24.19
C THR A 24 -1.92 29.36 24.54
N SER A 25 -2.01 28.29 23.76
CA SER A 25 -2.21 26.93 24.29
C SER A 25 -1.71 25.92 23.25
N PRO A 26 -0.74 25.04 23.58
CA PRO A 26 -0.28 24.01 22.65
C PRO A 26 -1.45 23.07 22.32
N PRO A 27 -1.67 22.70 21.05
CA PRO A 27 -2.59 21.61 20.77
C PRO A 27 -2.00 20.36 21.42
N THR A 28 -2.73 19.85 22.42
CA THR A 28 -2.48 18.54 23.02
C THR A 28 -2.22 17.56 21.88
N MET A 29 -1.02 17.01 21.85
CA MET A 29 -0.74 15.79 21.11
C MET A 29 -1.68 14.73 21.69
N GLU A 30 -2.84 14.57 21.07
CA GLU A 30 -3.65 13.39 21.25
C GLU A 30 -2.86 12.24 20.65
N ILE A 31 -1.97 11.71 21.48
CA ILE A 31 -1.41 10.39 21.34
C ILE A 31 -2.61 9.46 21.54
N HIS A 32 -3.41 9.28 20.48
CA HIS A 32 -4.15 8.05 20.28
C HIS A 32 -3.11 6.95 20.07
N GLN A 33 -2.50 6.55 21.19
CA GLN A 33 -1.96 5.22 21.34
C GLN A 33 -3.17 4.30 21.26
N GLU A 34 -3.46 3.82 20.04
CA GLU A 34 -4.20 2.58 19.91
C GLU A 34 -3.51 1.55 20.82
N PRO A 35 -4.26 0.83 21.67
CA PRO A 35 -3.68 -0.13 22.58
C PRO A 35 -2.82 -1.11 21.77
N PRO A 36 -1.66 -1.55 22.30
CA PRO A 36 -0.81 -2.48 21.59
C PRO A 36 -1.63 -3.74 21.32
N LYS A 37 -2.16 -3.88 20.10
CA LYS A 37 -2.64 -5.16 19.61
C LYS A 37 -1.45 -6.08 19.80
N LEU A 38 -1.63 -7.13 20.59
CA LEU A 38 -0.74 -8.28 20.59
C LEU A 38 -0.70 -8.76 19.13
N VAL A 39 0.19 -8.19 18.32
CA VAL A 39 0.49 -8.72 17.01
C VAL A 39 1.13 -10.04 17.33
N ALA A 40 0.36 -11.13 17.14
CA ALA A 40 0.86 -12.48 17.23
C ALA A 40 2.23 -12.46 16.54
N ARG A 41 3.27 -12.79 17.31
CA ARG A 41 4.65 -12.85 16.84
C ARG A 41 4.62 -13.85 15.69
N GLU A 42 4.46 -13.38 14.46
CA GLU A 42 4.50 -14.20 13.26
C GLU A 42 5.80 -14.98 13.40
N GLU A 43 5.69 -16.29 13.61
CA GLU A 43 6.83 -17.12 13.93
C GLU A 43 7.76 -17.11 12.72
N ARG A 44 8.73 -16.19 12.75
CA ARG A 44 9.78 -16.07 11.75
C ARG A 44 10.68 -17.29 11.89
N ILE A 45 10.29 -18.37 11.23
CA ILE A 45 11.15 -19.52 10.99
C ILE A 45 12.20 -19.13 9.95
N VAL A 46 13.48 -19.29 10.30
CA VAL A 46 14.57 -19.10 9.34
C VAL A 46 14.39 -20.08 8.18
N GLY A 47 14.45 -19.59 6.94
CA GLY A 47 14.25 -20.41 5.75
C GLY A 47 12.80 -20.77 5.41
N GLY A 48 11.80 -20.38 6.19
CA GLY A 48 10.38 -20.51 5.83
C GLY A 48 9.76 -19.18 5.40
N PHE A 49 8.72 -19.24 4.56
CA PHE A 49 7.88 -18.05 4.33
C PHE A 49 7.08 -17.73 5.60
N GLY A 50 7.11 -16.47 6.01
CA GLY A 50 6.18 -15.94 7.00
C GLY A 50 4.74 -15.93 6.48
N GLY A 51 3.82 -15.43 7.29
CA GLY A 51 2.42 -15.29 6.89
C GLY A 51 2.21 -14.20 5.84
N GLU A 52 0.99 -14.20 5.30
CA GLU A 52 0.57 -13.23 4.31
C GLU A 52 0.34 -11.86 4.94
N LYS A 53 1.01 -10.86 4.39
CA LYS A 53 0.83 -9.46 4.74
C LYS A 53 0.10 -8.75 3.60
N PRO A 54 -0.77 -7.78 3.91
CA PRO A 54 -1.31 -6.89 2.87
C PRO A 54 -0.17 -6.08 2.25
N GLY A 55 -0.34 -5.68 0.98
CA GLY A 55 0.59 -4.78 0.32
C GLY A 55 0.73 -3.47 1.08
N ASP A 56 1.98 -3.04 1.27
CA ASP A 56 2.35 -1.78 1.90
C ASP A 56 3.26 -0.97 0.96
N ASP A 57 3.50 0.29 1.31
CA ASP A 57 4.32 1.20 0.50
C ASP A 57 5.75 0.69 0.32
N GLY A 58 6.27 -0.08 1.28
CA GLY A 58 7.60 -0.67 1.23
C GLY A 58 7.69 -1.79 0.20
N ALA A 59 6.74 -2.72 0.22
CA ALA A 59 6.61 -3.80 -0.74
C ALA A 59 6.37 -3.25 -2.15
N GLN A 60 5.52 -2.22 -2.28
CA GLN A 60 5.31 -1.52 -3.54
C GLN A 60 6.61 -0.90 -4.07
N ALA A 61 7.38 -0.21 -3.22
CA ALA A 61 8.66 0.37 -3.64
C ALA A 61 9.68 -0.69 -4.09
N VAL A 62 9.69 -1.88 -3.46
CA VAL A 62 10.53 -3.01 -3.91
C VAL A 62 10.05 -3.53 -5.27
N ALA A 63 8.74 -3.69 -5.45
CA ALA A 63 8.16 -4.12 -6.72
C ALA A 63 8.45 -3.11 -7.85
N ASP A 64 8.37 -1.80 -7.57
CA ASP A 64 8.62 -0.74 -8.54
C ASP A 64 10.07 -0.72 -9.03
N LYS A 65 11.04 -0.98 -8.14
CA LYS A 65 12.47 -1.09 -8.50
C LYS A 65 12.71 -2.19 -9.53
N VAL A 66 11.94 -3.27 -9.47
CA VAL A 66 12.09 -4.43 -10.36
C VAL A 66 11.01 -4.51 -11.44
N LYS A 67 10.12 -3.51 -11.53
CA LYS A 67 8.99 -3.50 -12.46
C LYS A 67 9.42 -3.78 -13.90
N SER A 68 10.53 -3.16 -14.33
CA SER A 68 11.10 -3.40 -15.67
C SER A 68 11.48 -4.86 -15.91
N GLN A 69 12.11 -5.52 -14.93
CA GLN A 69 12.48 -6.93 -15.00
C GLN A 69 11.24 -7.84 -15.01
N VAL A 70 10.23 -7.51 -14.20
CA VAL A 70 8.96 -8.28 -14.15
C VAL A 70 8.27 -8.23 -15.51
N LEU A 71 8.12 -7.04 -16.08
CA LEU A 71 7.46 -6.88 -17.39
C LEU A 71 8.22 -7.59 -18.51
N GLN A 72 9.56 -7.59 -18.46
CA GLN A 72 10.39 -8.31 -19.41
C GLN A 72 10.22 -9.83 -19.30
N GLN A 73 10.19 -10.38 -18.09
CA GLN A 73 10.04 -11.82 -17.85
C GLN A 73 8.60 -12.32 -18.08
N ALA A 74 7.60 -11.48 -17.87
CA ALA A 74 6.20 -11.83 -18.11
C ALA A 74 5.80 -11.84 -19.60
N GLY A 75 6.67 -11.41 -20.52
CA GLY A 75 6.59 -11.74 -21.95
C GLY A 75 5.29 -11.34 -22.66
N GLY A 76 4.64 -10.27 -22.23
CA GLY A 76 3.38 -9.77 -22.82
C GLY A 76 2.10 -10.25 -22.13
N ASN A 77 2.19 -11.14 -21.13
CA ASN A 77 1.06 -11.49 -20.24
C ASN A 77 0.94 -10.56 -19.03
N SER A 78 1.83 -9.55 -18.93
CA SER A 78 1.61 -8.41 -18.05
C SER A 78 0.44 -7.64 -18.63
N GLY A 79 -0.75 -7.80 -18.05
CA GLY A 79 -1.85 -6.88 -18.31
C GLY A 79 -1.36 -5.43 -18.20
N ASP A 80 -2.00 -4.52 -18.91
CA ASP A 80 -1.57 -3.13 -19.09
C ASP A 80 -0.83 -2.59 -17.86
N ALA A 81 0.46 -2.23 -18.04
CA ALA A 81 1.32 -1.73 -16.96
C ALA A 81 0.78 -0.47 -16.24
N SER A 82 -0.37 0.03 -16.70
CA SER A 82 -1.29 0.97 -16.08
C SER A 82 -1.68 0.60 -14.65
N GLU A 83 -1.85 -0.69 -14.35
CA GLU A 83 -2.10 -1.18 -12.99
C GLU A 83 -0.91 -2.06 -12.57
N PHE A 84 -0.22 -1.68 -11.49
CA PHE A 84 0.88 -2.48 -10.92
C PHE A 84 0.89 -2.28 -9.41
N VAL A 85 -0.07 -2.91 -8.74
CA VAL A 85 -0.33 -2.71 -7.31
C VAL A 85 -0.08 -4.01 -6.56
N VAL A 86 0.77 -3.98 -5.54
CA VAL A 86 0.99 -5.10 -4.64
C VAL A 86 -0.22 -5.22 -3.71
N GLU A 87 -0.93 -6.36 -3.75
CA GLU A 87 -2.07 -6.59 -2.85
C GLU A 87 -1.68 -7.34 -1.59
N LYS A 88 -0.79 -8.32 -1.76
CA LYS A 88 -0.36 -9.22 -0.70
C LYS A 88 1.07 -9.63 -0.95
N TYR A 89 1.79 -9.94 0.13
CA TYR A 89 3.10 -10.52 0.02
C TYR A 89 3.43 -11.45 1.20
N LYS A 90 4.40 -12.33 0.98
CA LYS A 90 5.07 -13.14 2.00
C LYS A 90 6.55 -12.81 1.97
N THR A 91 7.20 -12.88 3.13
CA THR A 91 8.65 -12.71 3.24
C THR A 91 9.29 -13.96 3.79
N GLN A 92 10.44 -14.33 3.25
CA GLN A 92 11.28 -15.41 3.76
C GLN A 92 12.68 -14.86 4.02
N VAL A 93 13.19 -15.06 5.23
CA VAL A 93 14.54 -14.65 5.61
C VAL A 93 15.53 -15.73 5.17
N VAL A 94 16.52 -15.32 4.36
CA VAL A 94 17.63 -16.14 3.85
C VAL A 94 18.95 -15.38 4.09
N ALA A 95 19.98 -15.55 3.24
CA ALA A 95 21.14 -14.65 3.20
C ALA A 95 20.79 -13.27 2.56
N GLY A 96 19.64 -12.72 2.98
CA GLY A 96 18.88 -11.66 2.32
C GLY A 96 17.40 -11.83 2.66
N THR A 97 16.53 -11.22 1.86
CA THR A 97 15.07 -11.36 2.00
C THR A 97 14.47 -11.77 0.67
N ASN A 98 13.79 -12.91 0.64
CA ASN A 98 12.91 -13.27 -0.47
C ASN A 98 11.53 -12.67 -0.20
N TYR A 99 11.00 -11.92 -1.15
CA TYR A 99 9.62 -11.50 -1.20
C TYR A 99 8.88 -12.38 -2.20
N HIS A 100 7.70 -12.87 -1.84
CA HIS A 100 6.74 -13.46 -2.76
C HIS A 100 5.52 -12.55 -2.78
N MET A 101 5.32 -11.82 -3.87
CA MET A 101 4.31 -10.76 -3.98
C MET A 101 3.23 -11.14 -4.98
N LYS A 102 1.98 -10.81 -4.65
CA LYS A 102 0.84 -10.85 -5.56
C LYS A 102 0.58 -9.44 -6.04
N ILE A 103 0.81 -9.23 -7.33
CA ILE A 103 0.70 -7.92 -7.97
C ILE A 103 -0.48 -7.95 -8.92
N ARG A 104 -1.42 -7.02 -8.74
CA ARG A 104 -2.49 -6.79 -9.69
C ARG A 104 -1.94 -6.02 -10.88
N SER A 105 -2.05 -6.62 -12.07
CA SER A 105 -1.59 -6.08 -13.35
C SER A 105 -2.76 -5.62 -14.25
N GLY A 106 -3.97 -5.58 -13.71
CA GLY A 106 -5.21 -5.24 -14.42
C GLY A 106 -6.43 -5.78 -13.68
N LYS A 107 -7.64 -5.52 -14.20
CA LYS A 107 -8.93 -5.82 -13.55
C LYS A 107 -9.05 -7.24 -12.98
N ASP A 108 -8.61 -8.25 -13.73
CA ASP A 108 -8.70 -9.66 -13.34
C ASP A 108 -7.36 -10.42 -13.51
N ASN A 109 -6.27 -9.69 -13.74
CA ASN A 109 -4.95 -10.26 -14.02
C ASN A 109 -4.02 -10.04 -12.83
N TYR A 110 -3.45 -11.14 -12.32
CA TYR A 110 -2.48 -11.12 -11.24
C TYR A 110 -1.18 -11.77 -11.66
N LEU A 111 -0.08 -11.25 -11.11
CA LEU A 111 1.26 -11.78 -11.24
C LEU A 111 1.72 -12.21 -9.86
N HIS A 112 2.24 -13.43 -9.74
CA HIS A 112 2.98 -13.84 -8.55
C HIS A 112 4.46 -13.68 -8.86
N VAL A 113 5.11 -12.78 -8.13
CA VAL A 113 6.49 -12.38 -8.38
C VAL A 113 7.33 -12.71 -7.18
N LYS A 114 8.44 -13.41 -7.39
CA LYS A 114 9.48 -13.57 -6.37
C LYS A 114 10.62 -12.61 -6.62
N ILE A 115 10.97 -11.87 -5.58
CA ILE A 115 12.04 -10.87 -5.60
C ILE A 115 13.02 -11.25 -4.51
N TYR A 116 14.30 -11.31 -4.88
CA TYR A 116 15.39 -11.42 -3.92
C TYR A 116 15.96 -10.04 -3.64
N GLU A 117 15.88 -9.62 -2.38
CA GLU A 117 16.55 -8.45 -1.86
C GLU A 117 17.82 -8.88 -1.11
N PRO A 118 19.01 -8.52 -1.63
CA PRO A 118 20.28 -8.79 -0.95
C PRO A 118 20.38 -8.06 0.40
N LEU A 119 21.31 -8.50 1.26
CA LEU A 119 21.56 -7.83 2.54
C LEU A 119 22.07 -6.39 2.33
N PRO A 120 21.72 -5.44 3.21
CA PRO A 120 22.01 -4.01 3.01
C PRO A 120 23.50 -3.67 2.90
N HIS A 121 24.39 -4.54 3.40
CA HIS A 121 25.84 -4.34 3.34
C HIS A 121 26.43 -4.67 1.95
N THR A 122 25.76 -5.47 1.12
CA THR A 122 26.25 -5.81 -0.23
C THR A 122 26.04 -4.66 -1.21
N LYS A 123 25.13 -3.73 -0.90
CA LYS A 123 24.74 -2.58 -1.76
C LYS A 123 24.25 -3.01 -3.15
N GLU A 124 23.81 -4.25 -3.28
CA GLU A 124 23.23 -4.79 -4.51
C GLU A 124 21.76 -4.40 -4.62
N GLN A 125 21.25 -4.31 -5.85
CA GLN A 125 19.85 -4.00 -6.10
C GLN A 125 18.98 -5.27 -5.99
N PRO A 126 17.69 -5.14 -5.60
CA PRO A 126 16.75 -6.25 -5.67
C PRO A 126 16.65 -6.79 -7.10
N ARG A 127 16.45 -8.10 -7.23
CA ARG A 127 16.29 -8.76 -8.54
C ARG A 127 15.12 -9.72 -8.54
N VAL A 128 14.48 -9.87 -9.69
CA VAL A 128 13.41 -10.84 -9.86
C VAL A 128 14.02 -12.22 -10.03
N THR A 129 13.52 -13.18 -9.25
CA THR A 129 13.94 -14.59 -9.32
C THR A 129 12.93 -15.45 -10.05
N GLU A 130 11.64 -15.12 -9.95
CA GLU A 130 10.56 -15.88 -10.59
C GLU A 130 9.38 -14.95 -10.89
N VAL A 131 8.75 -15.13 -12.06
CA VAL A 131 7.49 -14.47 -12.42
C VAL A 131 6.52 -15.54 -12.90
N GLN A 132 5.37 -15.62 -12.24
CA GLN A 132 4.26 -16.45 -12.67
C GLN A 132 3.13 -15.54 -13.15
N SER A 133 2.85 -15.60 -14.45
CA SER A 133 1.72 -14.94 -15.09
C SER A 133 0.47 -15.80 -15.06
N ASN A 134 -0.68 -15.23 -15.49
CA ASN A 134 -1.98 -15.89 -15.56
C ASN A 134 -2.55 -16.33 -14.19
N LYS A 135 -2.27 -15.56 -13.13
CA LYS A 135 -2.87 -15.77 -11.81
C LYS A 135 -4.15 -14.95 -11.65
N ARG A 136 -5.03 -15.40 -10.77
CA ARG A 136 -6.32 -14.76 -10.45
C ARG A 136 -6.35 -14.28 -9.01
N ALA A 137 -7.36 -13.48 -8.66
CA ALA A 137 -7.54 -12.96 -7.30
C ALA A 137 -7.69 -14.08 -6.25
N GLU A 138 -8.25 -15.21 -6.65
CA GLU A 138 -8.47 -16.39 -5.80
C GLU A 138 -7.22 -17.25 -5.56
N ASP A 139 -6.20 -17.12 -6.42
CA ASP A 139 -4.97 -17.91 -6.26
C ASP A 139 -4.20 -17.48 -5.01
N ALA A 140 -3.86 -18.45 -4.17
CA ALA A 140 -3.05 -18.25 -2.98
C ALA A 140 -1.57 -18.00 -3.33
N LEU A 141 -0.89 -17.22 -2.46
CA LEU A 141 0.55 -16.97 -2.51
C LEU A 141 1.37 -18.12 -1.90
#